data_AF-A0A416VP76-F1
#
_entry.id   AF-A0A416VP76-F1
#
_cell.length_a   1.000
_cell.length_b   1.000
_cell.length_c   1.000
_cell.angle_alpha   90.00
_cell.angle_beta   90.00
_cell.angle_gamma   90.00
#
_symmetry.space_group_name_H-M   'P 1'
#
loop_
_entity.id
_entity.type
_entity.pdbx_description
1 polymer ?
#
loop_
_entity_poly.entity_id
_entity_poly.type
_entity_poly.pdbx_seq_one_letter_code
_entity_poly.pdbx_strand_id
1 'polypeptide(L)'
;MKTIKELLDEVIDLEGKVQISQAIDFHKGVPTLEKGVYRNVSPMLKIRYGAFGKWINATHGDWLDTKEMESPWNEDEKDERLIGIVRDIKASKDYWEDHATGLFAPNRISIFAASDNGYEMICLIWFDGTEEPELWVYDCNGESRYKDLAAYLQAYIDDDVSASEVKWKLADM
;
A
#
# COMPACT_ATOMS: atom_id res chain seq x y z
N MET A 1 -8.98 2.30 21.86
CA MET A 1 -8.54 2.14 20.47
C MET A 1 -7.06 2.42 20.45
N LYS A 2 -6.24 1.49 19.95
CA LYS A 2 -4.78 1.70 19.84
C LYS A 2 -4.53 2.84 18.85
N THR A 3 -3.49 3.62 19.11
CA THR A 3 -2.98 4.62 18.18
C THR A 3 -2.25 3.94 17.02
N ILE A 4 -2.09 4.62 15.88
CA ILE A 4 -1.28 4.10 14.75
C ILE A 4 0.12 3.73 15.19
N LYS A 5 0.73 4.52 16.08
CA LYS A 5 2.07 4.23 16.56
C LYS A 5 2.11 2.90 17.31
N GLU A 6 1.19 2.70 18.24
CA GLU A 6 1.08 1.43 19.00
C GLU A 6 0.84 0.24 18.08
N LEU A 7 -0.02 0.39 17.06
CA LEU A 7 -0.27 -0.66 16.07
C LEU A 7 0.98 -0.99 15.24
N LEU A 8 1.73 0.01 14.78
CA LEU A 8 2.97 -0.20 14.03
C LEU A 8 4.04 -0.88 14.88
N ASP A 9 4.22 -0.43 16.13
CA ASP A 9 5.19 -1.01 17.06
C ASP A 9 4.88 -2.50 17.30
N GLU A 10 3.60 -2.86 17.45
CA GLU A 10 3.17 -4.25 17.66
C GLU A 10 3.35 -5.14 16.42
N VAL A 11 3.02 -4.65 15.22
CA VAL A 11 3.27 -5.40 13.97
C VAL A 11 4.78 -5.65 13.79
N ILE A 12 5.61 -4.64 14.07
CA ILE A 12 7.08 -4.78 14.00
C ILE A 12 7.57 -5.84 15.01
N ASP A 13 7.06 -5.80 16.23
CA ASP A 13 7.43 -6.75 17.29
C ASP A 13 7.00 -8.19 16.93
N LEU A 14 5.84 -8.36 16.28
CA LEU A 14 5.34 -9.67 15.82
C LEU A 14 6.23 -10.28 14.73
N GLU A 15 6.70 -9.47 13.78
CA GLU A 15 7.56 -9.90 12.67
C GLU A 15 9.01 -10.19 13.11
N GLY A 16 9.41 -9.65 14.26
CA GLY A 16 10.71 -9.92 14.89
C GLY A 16 11.88 -9.30 14.13
N LYS A 17 12.45 -10.01 13.15
CA LYS A 17 13.63 -9.54 12.39
C LYS A 17 13.21 -8.74 11.16
N VAL A 18 12.81 -7.49 11.39
CA VAL A 18 12.39 -6.57 10.33
C VAL A 18 13.58 -5.90 9.62
N GLN A 19 13.43 -5.64 8.33
CA GLN A 19 14.39 -4.87 7.53
C GLN A 19 13.79 -3.50 7.17
N ILE A 20 13.84 -2.57 8.12
CA ILE A 20 13.30 -1.22 7.97
C ILE A 20 14.41 -0.19 7.69
N SER A 21 14.15 0.76 6.80
CA SER A 21 15.03 1.91 6.58
C SER A 21 14.64 3.10 7.46
N GLN A 22 15.55 4.06 7.63
CA GLN A 22 15.21 5.31 8.28
C GLN A 22 14.17 6.09 7.47
N ALA A 23 13.33 6.86 8.19
CA ALA A 23 12.41 7.80 7.58
C ALA A 23 13.15 8.73 6.62
N ILE A 24 12.58 8.91 5.44
CA ILE A 24 13.07 9.84 4.43
C ILE A 24 12.14 11.05 4.33
N ASP A 25 12.55 12.05 3.57
CA ASP A 25 11.73 13.22 3.33
C ASP A 25 10.54 12.91 2.41
N PHE A 26 9.34 13.27 2.87
CA PHE A 26 8.06 13.01 2.20
C PHE A 26 7.21 14.30 2.03
N HIS A 27 7.82 15.50 2.09
CA HIS A 27 7.09 16.77 2.01
C HIS A 27 6.29 16.96 0.71
N LYS A 28 6.67 16.28 -0.38
CA LYS A 28 5.94 16.33 -1.67
C LYS A 28 4.57 15.65 -1.58
N GLY A 29 4.34 14.81 -0.58
CA GLY A 29 3.15 13.97 -0.48
C GLY A 29 3.42 12.51 -0.82
N VAL A 30 2.34 11.76 -1.00
CA VAL A 30 2.36 10.35 -1.39
C VAL A 30 2.20 10.25 -2.92
N PRO A 31 3.18 9.70 -3.66
CA PRO A 31 3.08 9.54 -5.10
C PRO A 31 1.87 8.71 -5.52
N THR A 32 1.22 9.09 -6.62
CA THR A 32 0.17 8.28 -7.25
C THR A 32 0.70 7.55 -8.48
N LEU A 33 -0.12 6.73 -9.13
CA LEU A 33 0.25 6.14 -10.42
C LEU A 33 0.28 7.16 -11.57
N GLU A 34 -0.33 8.34 -11.39
CA GLU A 34 -0.18 9.44 -12.34
C GLU A 34 1.14 10.18 -12.11
N LYS A 35 1.98 10.25 -13.16
CA LYS A 35 3.32 10.81 -13.08
C LYS A 35 3.30 12.27 -12.61
N GLY A 36 4.05 12.54 -11.53
CA GLY A 36 4.18 13.88 -10.96
C GLY A 36 2.97 14.34 -10.15
N VAL A 37 1.97 13.47 -9.94
CA VAL A 37 0.81 13.76 -9.09
C VAL A 37 1.02 13.11 -7.73
N TYR A 38 0.90 13.94 -6.69
CA TYR A 38 1.05 13.54 -5.30
C TYR A 38 -0.25 13.84 -4.54
N ARG A 39 -0.56 12.97 -3.57
CA ARG A 39 -1.65 13.19 -2.61
C ARG A 39 -1.08 13.71 -1.30
N ASN A 40 -1.85 14.54 -0.61
CA ASN A 40 -1.47 15.00 0.72
C ASN A 40 -1.28 13.80 1.65
N VAL A 41 -0.23 13.83 2.46
CA VAL A 41 0.01 12.75 3.43
C VAL A 41 -1.07 12.83 4.50
N SER A 42 -1.86 11.76 4.63
CA SER A 42 -2.89 11.65 5.67
C SER A 42 -2.26 11.54 7.06
N PRO A 43 -2.99 11.84 8.15
CA PRO A 43 -2.50 11.71 9.52
C PRO A 43 -1.88 10.34 9.83
N MET A 44 -2.51 9.23 9.41
CA MET A 44 -1.97 7.89 9.67
C MET A 44 -0.69 7.63 8.87
N LEU A 45 -0.66 8.01 7.59
CA LEU A 45 0.53 7.86 6.75
C LEU A 45 1.69 8.75 7.20
N LYS A 46 1.40 9.91 7.78
CA LYS A 46 2.42 10.80 8.36
C LYS A 46 3.13 10.13 9.54
N ILE A 47 2.39 9.39 10.37
CA ILE A 47 2.99 8.60 11.45
C ILE A 47 3.81 7.46 10.86
N ARG A 48 3.29 6.75 9.85
CA ARG A 48 3.99 5.64 9.20
C ARG A 48 5.32 6.06 8.56
N TYR A 49 5.32 7.06 7.69
CA TYR A 49 6.55 7.54 7.04
C TYR A 49 7.46 8.31 8.01
N GLY A 50 6.92 8.84 9.11
CA GLY A 50 7.70 9.42 10.19
C GLY A 50 8.43 8.41 11.07
N ALA A 51 7.91 7.18 11.17
CA ALA A 51 8.52 6.11 11.96
C ALA A 51 9.70 5.43 11.23
N PHE A 52 9.51 5.11 9.95
CA PHE A 52 10.53 4.49 9.10
C PHE A 52 10.23 4.77 7.61
N GLY A 53 11.21 4.54 6.74
CA GLY A 53 11.04 4.72 5.29
C GLY A 53 10.32 3.51 4.68
N LYS A 54 11.12 2.53 4.24
CA LYS A 54 10.65 1.28 3.65
C LYS A 54 10.79 0.11 4.63
N TRP A 55 10.05 -0.96 4.37
CA TRP A 55 10.17 -2.24 5.07
C TRP A 55 10.26 -3.36 4.05
N ILE A 56 11.41 -4.02 4.00
CA ILE A 56 11.70 -5.12 3.07
C ILE A 56 11.25 -6.46 3.66
N ASN A 57 10.65 -7.31 2.83
CA ASN A 57 10.06 -8.60 3.18
C ASN A 57 8.98 -8.47 4.26
N ALA A 58 8.17 -7.41 4.22
CA ALA A 58 6.96 -7.35 5.04
C ALA A 58 5.89 -8.27 4.45
N THR A 59 4.93 -8.68 5.27
CA THR A 59 3.77 -9.43 4.78
C THR A 59 2.97 -8.55 3.81
N HIS A 60 2.53 -9.14 2.68
CA HIS A 60 1.91 -8.49 1.53
C HIS A 60 2.86 -7.64 0.68
N GLY A 61 4.16 -7.95 0.72
CA GLY A 61 5.20 -7.32 -0.08
C GLY A 61 5.93 -6.19 0.63
N ASP A 62 6.94 -5.65 -0.04
CA ASP A 62 7.76 -4.58 0.49
C ASP A 62 6.96 -3.31 0.67
N TRP A 63 6.94 -2.75 1.88
CA TRP A 63 6.35 -1.43 2.07
C TRP A 63 7.32 -0.38 1.55
N LEU A 64 6.87 0.38 0.56
CA LEU A 64 7.68 1.33 -0.17
C LEU A 64 7.80 2.64 0.59
N ASP A 65 8.99 3.25 0.54
CA ASP A 65 9.11 4.65 0.88
C ASP A 65 8.58 5.55 -0.25
N THR A 66 8.33 6.82 0.05
CA THR A 66 7.74 7.75 -0.94
C THR A 66 8.62 8.01 -2.16
N LYS A 67 9.90 7.62 -2.17
CA LYS A 67 10.74 7.71 -3.36
C LYS A 67 10.59 6.46 -4.21
N GLU A 68 10.55 5.29 -3.60
CA GLU A 68 10.33 4.01 -4.29
C GLU A 68 8.92 3.92 -4.91
N MET A 69 7.93 4.58 -4.30
CA MET A 69 6.60 4.74 -4.88
C MET A 69 6.57 5.52 -6.20
N GLU A 70 7.63 6.29 -6.52
CA GLU A 70 7.78 6.98 -7.81
C GLU A 70 8.33 6.06 -8.91
N SER A 71 8.76 4.83 -8.57
CA SER A 71 9.35 3.88 -9.54
C SER A 71 8.50 3.62 -10.79
N PRO A 72 7.14 3.60 -10.75
CA PRO A 72 6.34 3.44 -11.97
C PRO A 72 6.51 4.60 -12.97
N TRP A 73 7.04 5.75 -12.53
CA TRP A 73 7.28 6.93 -13.38
C TRP A 73 8.65 6.92 -14.06
N ASN A 74 9.54 6.02 -13.62
CA ASN A 74 10.93 5.93 -14.04
C ASN A 74 11.10 4.80 -15.07
N GLU A 75 11.34 5.16 -16.32
CA GLU A 75 11.58 4.18 -17.40
C GLU A 75 13.00 3.58 -17.35
N ASP A 76 13.93 4.26 -16.66
CA ASP A 76 15.35 3.88 -16.55
C ASP A 76 15.68 3.28 -15.17
N GLU A 77 14.70 2.65 -14.51
CA GLU A 77 14.92 2.00 -13.21
C GLU A 77 15.97 0.88 -13.33
N LYS A 78 16.88 0.82 -12.35
CA LYS A 78 18.00 -0.13 -12.33
C LYS A 78 17.96 -1.08 -11.15
N ASP A 79 17.20 -0.74 -10.11
CA ASP A 79 16.96 -1.65 -8.99
C ASP A 79 16.07 -2.81 -9.47
N GLU A 80 16.62 -4.02 -9.57
CA GLU A 80 15.92 -5.21 -10.07
C GLU A 80 14.61 -5.49 -9.31
N ARG A 81 14.58 -5.20 -8.01
CA ARG A 81 13.40 -5.35 -7.16
C ARG A 81 12.30 -4.36 -7.57
N LEU A 82 12.65 -3.09 -7.76
CA LEU A 82 11.70 -2.07 -8.21
C LEU A 82 11.25 -2.33 -9.65
N ILE A 83 12.12 -2.85 -10.52
CA ILE A 83 11.73 -3.29 -11.87
C ILE A 83 10.68 -4.41 -11.79
N GLY A 84 10.87 -5.38 -10.90
CA GLY A 84 9.90 -6.44 -10.61
C GLY A 84 8.54 -5.89 -10.17
N ILE A 85 8.55 -5.04 -9.15
CA ILE A 85 7.35 -4.37 -8.64
C ILE A 85 6.62 -3.58 -9.74
N VAL A 86 7.35 -2.77 -10.52
CA VAL A 86 6.75 -1.97 -11.61
C VAL A 86 6.16 -2.86 -12.70
N ARG A 87 6.79 -3.98 -13.03
CA ARG A 87 6.24 -4.96 -13.96
C ARG A 87 4.93 -5.55 -13.44
N ASP A 88 4.87 -5.88 -12.15
CA ASP A 88 3.71 -6.52 -11.55
C ASP A 88 2.54 -5.52 -11.41
N ILE A 89 2.81 -4.25 -11.08
CA ILE A 89 1.82 -3.16 -11.13
C ILE A 89 1.20 -3.03 -12.53
N LYS A 90 2.04 -3.06 -13.58
CA LYS A 90 1.57 -3.00 -14.99
C LYS A 90 0.74 -4.23 -15.35
N ALA A 91 1.18 -5.41 -14.95
CA ALA A 91 0.44 -6.65 -15.20
C ALA A 91 -0.93 -6.65 -14.51
N SER A 92 -1.02 -6.22 -13.25
CA SER A 92 -2.31 -6.09 -12.55
C SER A 92 -3.23 -5.11 -13.26
N LYS A 93 -2.71 -3.98 -13.75
CA LYS A 93 -3.50 -3.00 -14.49
C LYS A 93 -4.04 -3.53 -15.83
N ASP A 94 -3.21 -4.26 -16.57
CA ASP A 94 -3.53 -4.65 -17.95
C ASP A 94 -4.34 -5.96 -18.03
N TYR A 95 -4.23 -6.82 -17.00
CA TYR A 95 -4.79 -8.18 -17.05
C TYR A 95 -5.77 -8.53 -15.93
N TRP A 96 -5.92 -7.70 -14.90
CA TRP A 96 -6.89 -7.92 -13.83
C TRP A 96 -7.90 -6.77 -13.78
N GLU A 97 -9.01 -6.94 -14.51
CA GLU A 97 -10.04 -5.89 -14.70
C GLU A 97 -10.61 -5.35 -13.37
N ASP A 98 -10.80 -6.24 -12.38
CA ASP A 98 -11.31 -5.89 -11.05
C ASP A 98 -10.23 -5.42 -10.07
N HIS A 99 -8.97 -5.34 -10.46
CA HIS A 99 -7.91 -4.81 -9.61
C HIS A 99 -8.02 -3.29 -9.50
N ALA A 100 -7.65 -2.72 -8.35
CA ALA A 100 -7.76 -1.29 -8.08
C ALA A 100 -7.11 -0.42 -9.18
N THR A 101 -5.95 -0.86 -9.69
CA THR A 101 -5.21 -0.18 -10.78
C THR A 101 -5.94 -0.15 -12.12
N GLY A 102 -6.88 -1.06 -12.35
CA GLY A 102 -7.80 -1.05 -13.50
C GLY A 102 -9.11 -0.29 -13.22
N LEU A 103 -9.59 -0.32 -11.97
CA LEU A 103 -10.87 0.28 -11.58
C LEU A 103 -10.84 1.80 -11.37
N PHE A 104 -9.75 2.35 -10.82
CA PHE A 104 -9.69 3.77 -10.47
C PHE A 104 -8.74 4.56 -11.38
N ALA A 105 -8.99 5.88 -11.47
CA ALA A 105 -8.10 6.78 -12.19
C ALA A 105 -6.68 6.77 -11.55
N PRO A 106 -5.60 6.86 -12.35
CA PRO A 106 -4.23 6.75 -11.83
C PRO A 106 -3.87 7.77 -10.73
N ASN A 107 -4.43 8.98 -10.75
CA ASN A 107 -4.26 9.99 -9.68
C ASN A 107 -5.00 9.67 -8.37
N ARG A 108 -5.78 8.60 -8.31
CA ARG A 108 -6.47 8.14 -7.10
C ARG A 108 -5.84 6.91 -6.47
N ILE A 109 -4.72 6.42 -7.01
CA ILE A 109 -4.09 5.19 -6.56
C ILE A 109 -2.63 5.45 -6.23
N SER A 110 -2.19 4.98 -5.07
CA SER A 110 -0.79 4.91 -4.69
C SER A 110 -0.43 3.47 -4.33
N ILE A 111 0.76 3.00 -4.68
CA ILE A 111 1.21 1.65 -4.31
C ILE A 111 1.97 1.72 -2.99
N PHE A 112 1.36 1.26 -1.91
CA PHE A 112 1.94 1.31 -0.57
C PHE A 112 2.93 0.16 -0.33
N ALA A 113 2.55 -1.04 -0.77
CA ALA A 113 3.40 -2.22 -0.70
C ALA A 113 3.24 -3.07 -1.95
N ALA A 114 4.30 -3.78 -2.34
CA ALA A 114 4.26 -4.72 -3.46
C ALA A 114 5.40 -5.74 -3.36
N SER A 115 5.13 -6.96 -3.80
CA SER A 115 6.17 -7.97 -4.03
C SER A 115 6.86 -7.76 -5.38
N ASP A 116 8.14 -8.12 -5.48
CA ASP A 116 8.92 -8.07 -6.73
C ASP A 116 8.82 -9.37 -7.57
N ASN A 117 8.25 -10.41 -6.97
CA ASN A 117 8.16 -11.76 -7.54
C ASN A 117 6.82 -12.46 -7.27
N GLY A 118 5.82 -11.71 -6.80
CA GLY A 118 4.49 -12.19 -6.46
C GLY A 118 3.44 -11.14 -6.79
N TYR A 119 2.16 -11.51 -6.69
CA TYR A 119 1.04 -10.60 -6.95
C TYR A 119 0.58 -9.84 -5.69
N GLU A 120 1.26 -10.06 -4.56
CA GLU A 120 0.93 -9.40 -3.30
C GLU A 120 1.16 -7.90 -3.41
N MET A 121 0.14 -7.12 -3.03
CA MET A 121 0.16 -5.67 -3.19
C MET A 121 -0.80 -4.99 -2.23
N ILE A 122 -0.43 -3.81 -1.76
CA ILE A 122 -1.33 -2.92 -1.04
C ILE A 122 -1.46 -1.62 -1.83
N CYS A 123 -2.67 -1.36 -2.31
CA CYS A 123 -3.05 -0.11 -2.97
C CYS A 123 -3.72 0.83 -1.96
N LEU A 124 -3.32 2.11 -1.95
CA LEU A 124 -4.05 3.19 -1.29
C LEU A 124 -5.01 3.82 -2.29
N ILE A 125 -6.29 3.90 -1.93
CA ILE A 125 -7.35 4.48 -2.77
C ILE A 125 -7.81 5.80 -2.17
N TRP A 126 -7.65 6.87 -2.95
CA TRP A 126 -7.94 8.24 -2.52
C TRP A 126 -9.34 8.67 -2.96
N PHE A 127 -10.26 8.74 -2.00
CA PHE A 127 -11.60 9.29 -2.18
C PHE A 127 -11.66 10.78 -1.81
N ASP A 128 -12.56 11.51 -2.47
CA ASP A 128 -12.73 12.93 -2.15
C ASP A 128 -13.58 13.06 -0.88
N GLY A 129 -13.21 13.98 0.00
CA GLY A 129 -13.93 14.20 1.26
C GLY A 129 -13.58 13.24 2.40
N THR A 130 -12.66 12.30 2.18
CA THR A 130 -12.03 11.51 3.25
C THR A 130 -10.62 12.02 3.52
N GLU A 131 -10.19 11.93 4.78
CA GLU A 131 -8.83 12.31 5.18
C GLU A 131 -7.83 11.16 4.97
N GLU A 132 -8.27 9.94 5.29
CA GLU A 132 -7.50 8.72 5.12
C GLU A 132 -7.85 8.03 3.78
N PRO A 133 -6.87 7.42 3.10
CA PRO A 133 -7.14 6.53 1.98
C PRO A 133 -7.66 5.18 2.48
N GLU A 134 -8.44 4.51 1.63
CA GLU A 134 -8.78 3.11 1.82
C GLU A 134 -7.59 2.23 1.41
N LEU A 135 -7.40 1.09 2.07
CA LEU A 135 -6.36 0.12 1.72
C LEU A 135 -7.01 -1.09 1.05
N TRP A 136 -6.58 -1.39 -0.18
CA TRP A 136 -6.94 -2.60 -0.90
C TRP A 136 -5.73 -3.50 -0.93
N VAL A 137 -5.84 -4.64 -0.23
CA VAL A 137 -4.76 -5.61 -0.04
C VAL A 137 -5.05 -6.83 -0.91
N TYR A 138 -4.06 -7.20 -1.70
CA TYR A 138 -4.09 -8.35 -2.59
C TYR A 138 -3.12 -9.40 -2.06
N ASP A 139 -3.61 -10.60 -1.83
CA ASP A 139 -2.86 -11.73 -1.27
C ASP A 139 -3.46 -13.07 -1.72
N CYS A 140 -2.96 -14.18 -1.16
CA CYS A 140 -3.47 -15.52 -1.49
C CYS A 140 -4.92 -15.80 -1.14
N ASN A 141 -5.53 -14.97 -0.30
CA ASN A 141 -6.94 -15.03 0.04
C ASN A 141 -7.80 -14.21 -0.95
N GLY A 142 -7.17 -13.38 -1.78
CA GLY A 142 -7.81 -12.59 -2.82
C GLY A 142 -7.66 -11.10 -2.57
N GLU A 143 -8.79 -10.40 -2.52
CA GLU A 143 -8.82 -8.96 -2.26
C GLU A 143 -9.48 -8.71 -0.91
N SER A 144 -8.77 -8.02 -0.02
CA SER A 144 -9.28 -7.51 1.25
C SER A 144 -9.32 -5.99 1.23
N ARG A 145 -10.40 -5.39 1.73
CA ARG A 145 -10.57 -3.93 1.78
C ARG A 145 -10.65 -3.44 3.21
N TYR A 146 -9.86 -2.43 3.53
CA TYR A 146 -9.81 -1.82 4.85
C TYR A 146 -10.04 -0.33 4.74
N LYS A 147 -10.93 0.21 5.57
CA LYS A 147 -11.30 1.63 5.58
C LYS A 147 -10.11 2.60 5.72
N ASP A 148 -9.05 2.18 6.40
CA ASP A 148 -7.88 2.99 6.75
C ASP A 148 -6.73 2.09 7.23
N LEU A 149 -5.54 2.68 7.43
CA LEU A 149 -4.34 1.95 7.86
C LEU A 149 -4.54 1.31 9.24
N ALA A 150 -5.29 1.93 10.15
CA ALA A 150 -5.52 1.38 11.48
C ALA A 150 -6.31 0.06 11.42
N ALA A 151 -7.34 0.00 10.57
CA ALA A 151 -8.14 -1.20 10.36
C ALA A 151 -7.30 -2.34 9.79
N TYR A 152 -6.44 -2.04 8.81
CA TYR A 152 -5.51 -3.02 8.25
C TYR A 152 -4.53 -3.56 9.31
N LEU A 153 -3.85 -2.68 10.06
CA LEU A 153 -2.89 -3.11 11.07
C LEU A 153 -3.55 -3.91 12.21
N GLN A 154 -4.77 -3.53 12.60
CA GLN A 154 -5.50 -4.28 13.61
C GLN A 154 -5.86 -5.69 13.10
N ALA A 155 -6.37 -5.81 11.88
CA ALA A 155 -6.65 -7.12 11.27
C ALA A 155 -5.39 -7.97 11.13
N TYR A 156 -4.25 -7.35 10.79
CA TYR A 156 -2.95 -8.00 10.75
C TYR A 156 -2.58 -8.60 12.11
N ILE A 157 -2.66 -7.80 13.17
CA ILE A 157 -2.32 -8.23 14.54
C ILE A 157 -3.23 -9.38 15.00
N ASP A 158 -4.51 -9.32 14.63
CA ASP A 158 -5.52 -10.29 15.03
C ASP A 158 -5.52 -11.56 14.14
N ASP A 159 -4.67 -11.63 13.11
CA ASP A 159 -4.67 -12.68 12.08
C ASP A 159 -6.07 -12.87 11.44
N ASP A 160 -6.77 -11.74 11.24
CA ASP A 160 -8.14 -11.70 10.73
C ASP A 160 -8.17 -11.54 9.21
N VAL A 161 -8.51 -12.63 8.52
CA VAL A 161 -8.64 -12.68 7.06
C VAL A 161 -10.08 -12.46 6.55
N SER A 162 -11.04 -12.18 7.44
CA SER A 162 -12.46 -12.08 7.10
C SER A 162 -12.77 -10.95 6.11
N ALA A 163 -11.91 -9.93 6.03
CA ALA A 163 -12.03 -8.84 5.05
C ALA A 163 -12.01 -9.34 3.59
N SER A 164 -11.36 -10.49 3.31
CA SER A 164 -11.34 -11.13 1.99
C SER A 164 -12.68 -11.76 1.60
N GLU A 165 -13.51 -12.11 2.58
CA GLU A 165 -14.82 -12.73 2.37
C GLU A 165 -15.90 -11.69 2.05
N VAL A 166 -15.66 -10.42 2.41
CA VAL A 166 -16.60 -9.31 2.21
C VAL A 166 -16.39 -8.68 0.83
N LYS A 167 -16.98 -9.28 -0.19
CA LYS A 167 -17.03 -8.70 -1.54
C LYS A 167 -18.10 -7.61 -1.59
N TRP A 168 -17.70 -6.34 -1.41
CA TRP A 168 -18.55 -5.21 -1.79
C TRP A 168 -18.60 -5.16 -3.32
N LYS A 169 -19.47 -5.98 -3.91
CA LYS A 169 -19.94 -5.73 -5.26
C LYS A 169 -20.64 -4.37 -5.21
N LEU A 170 -20.14 -3.40 -5.96
CA LEU A 170 -20.82 -2.13 -6.28
C LEU A 170 -22.18 -2.32 -7.00
N ALA A 171 -22.77 -3.53 -6.95
CA ALA A 171 -23.97 -3.94 -7.67
C ALA A 171 -25.07 -4.50 -6.76
N ASP A 172 -25.04 -4.22 -5.46
CA ASP A 172 -26.22 -4.35 -4.58
C ASP A 172 -26.53 -3.00 -3.91
N MET A 173 -26.66 -1.95 -4.73
CA MET A 173 -27.33 -0.69 -4.40
C MET A 173 -28.56 -0.50 -5.28
#